data_AF-A0A9Q0MZ75-F1
#
_entry.id   AF-A0A9Q0MZ75-F1
#
_cell.length_a   1.000
_cell.length_b   1.000
_cell.length_c   1.000
_cell.angle_alpha   90.00
_cell.angle_beta   90.00
_cell.angle_gamma   90.00
#
_symmetry.space_group_name_H-M   'P 1'
#
loop_
_entity.id
_entity.type
_entity.pdbx_description
1 polymer ?
#
loop_
_entity_poly.entity_id
_entity_poly.type
_entity_poly.pdbx_seq_one_letter_code
_entity_poly.pdbx_strand_id
1 'polypeptide(L)'
;MNLNLDFHTNKRVCEQVAIIPTKPMRNKIAGYITHLMKRLRYSQVRGISIKLQEEERERRDNYVPEVSALEQDIIEVDQLTMNMLKTMHLDSISGLQLTTSARKYRRN
;
A
#
# COMPACT_ATOMS: atom_id res chain seq x y z
N MET A 1 9.78 24.42 -12.68
CA MET A 1 11.24 24.18 -12.72
C MET A 1 11.45 22.84 -12.04
N ASN A 2 11.94 21.83 -12.75
CA ASN A 2 11.78 20.44 -12.32
C ASN A 2 13.14 19.78 -12.07
N LEU A 3 13.20 18.91 -11.07
CA LEU A 3 14.35 18.05 -10.81
C LEU A 3 14.45 16.97 -11.90
N ASN A 4 15.68 16.64 -12.30
CA ASN A 4 15.97 15.64 -13.33
C ASN A 4 17.05 14.65 -12.83
N LEU A 5 17.48 13.72 -13.67
CA LEU A 5 18.55 12.75 -13.39
C LEU A 5 19.95 13.37 -13.53
N ASP A 6 20.04 14.55 -14.16
CA ASP A 6 21.30 15.27 -14.37
C ASP A 6 21.72 16.10 -13.14
N PHE A 7 23.01 16.03 -12.82
CA PHE A 7 23.59 16.73 -11.67
C PHE A 7 23.69 18.23 -11.88
N HIS A 8 24.10 18.68 -13.06
CA HIS A 8 24.32 20.12 -13.31
C HIS A 8 23.00 20.90 -13.27
N THR A 9 21.94 20.30 -13.80
CA THR A 9 20.58 20.82 -13.76
C THR A 9 20.09 20.91 -12.31
N ASN A 10 20.15 19.81 -11.55
CA ASN A 10 19.69 19.81 -10.15
C ASN A 10 20.48 20.76 -9.26
N LYS A 11 21.79 20.93 -9.52
CA LYS A 11 22.63 21.89 -8.81
C LYS A 11 22.13 23.33 -8.98
N ARG A 12 21.73 23.73 -10.19
CA ARG A 12 21.14 25.05 -10.47
C ARG A 12 19.78 25.22 -9.80
N VAL A 13 18.96 24.16 -9.80
CA VAL A 13 17.66 24.17 -9.11
C VAL A 13 17.84 24.37 -7.60
N CYS A 14 18.80 23.68 -6.97
CA CYS A 14 19.08 23.81 -5.54
C CYS A 14 19.47 25.25 -5.14
N GLU A 15 20.21 25.96 -6.00
CA GLU A 15 20.62 27.36 -5.75
C GLU A 15 19.44 28.34 -5.78
N GLN A 16 18.39 28.02 -6.55
CA GLN A 16 17.20 28.87 -6.65
C GLN A 16 16.17 28.58 -5.57
N VAL A 17 16.08 27.32 -5.13
CA VAL A 17 15.09 26.89 -4.13
C VAL A 17 15.56 27.20 -2.70
N ALA A 18 16.86 27.14 -2.43
CA ALA A 18 17.40 27.31 -1.09
C ALA A 18 18.70 28.12 -1.07
N ILE A 19 18.87 28.93 -0.02
CA ILE A 19 20.12 29.64 0.25
C ILE A 19 21.10 28.65 0.89
N ILE A 20 22.10 28.21 0.11
CA ILE A 20 23.11 27.25 0.56
C ILE A 20 24.46 27.98 0.70
N PRO A 21 25.06 28.05 1.90
CA PRO A 21 26.19 28.95 2.17
C PRO A 21 27.51 28.48 1.53
N THR A 22 27.71 27.18 1.31
CA THR A 22 28.98 26.65 0.82
C THR A 22 28.84 25.75 -0.41
N LYS A 23 29.83 25.86 -1.32
CA LYS A 23 29.92 25.04 -2.53
C LYS A 23 29.91 23.52 -2.25
N PRO A 24 30.66 22.99 -1.25
CA PRO A 24 30.62 21.56 -0.95
C PRO A 24 29.26 21.07 -0.47
N MET A 25 28.56 21.85 0.36
CA MET A 25 27.22 21.51 0.83
C MET A 25 26.22 21.43 -0.33
N ARG A 26 26.24 22.43 -1.21
CA ARG A 26 25.37 22.45 -2.41
C ARG A 26 25.62 21.21 -3.28
N ASN A 27 26.88 20.86 -3.52
CA ASN A 27 27.22 19.70 -4.33
C ASN A 27 26.76 18.38 -3.68
N LYS A 28 26.87 18.24 -2.34
CA LYS A 28 26.36 17.07 -1.61
C LYS A 28 24.83 16.96 -1.71
N ILE A 29 24.11 18.07 -1.53
CA ILE A 29 22.64 18.11 -1.65
C ILE A 29 22.22 17.73 -3.08
N ALA A 30 22.80 18.37 -4.10
CA ALA A 30 22.49 18.07 -5.50
C ALA A 30 22.81 16.61 -5.88
N GLY A 31 23.91 16.05 -5.34
CA GLY A 31 24.28 14.65 -5.55
C GLY A 31 23.33 13.66 -4.85
N TYR A 32 22.84 13.99 -3.67
CA TYR A 32 21.83 13.18 -2.99
C TYR A 32 20.49 13.22 -3.74
N ILE A 33 20.09 14.39 -4.24
CA ILE A 33 18.87 14.54 -5.04
C ILE A 33 18.94 13.74 -6.34
N THR A 34 20.06 13.78 -7.09
CA THR A 34 20.20 12.95 -8.31
C THR A 34 20.14 11.46 -8.00
N HIS A 35 20.75 11.03 -6.90
CA HIS A 35 20.69 9.64 -6.46
C HIS A 35 19.25 9.22 -6.10
N LEU A 36 18.51 10.08 -5.39
CA LEU A 36 17.10 9.86 -5.08
C LEU A 36 16.23 9.81 -6.33
N MET A 37 16.40 10.74 -7.28
CA MET A 37 15.64 10.76 -8.53
C MET A 37 15.83 9.49 -9.35
N LYS A 38 17.03 8.90 -9.34
CA LYS A 38 17.28 7.60 -9.97
C LYS A 38 16.50 6.46 -9.29
N ARG A 39 16.44 6.45 -7.96
CA ARG A 39 15.70 5.43 -7.19
C ARG A 39 14.19 5.55 -7.38
N LEU A 40 13.70 6.78 -7.43
CA LEU A 40 12.28 7.09 -7.50
C LEU A 40 11.64 6.65 -8.83
N ARG A 41 12.43 6.51 -9.89
CA ARG A 41 11.99 5.92 -11.16
C ARG A 41 11.56 4.46 -11.06
N TYR A 42 12.17 3.70 -10.15
CA TYR A 42 11.91 2.26 -10.03
C TYR A 42 10.87 1.95 -8.96
N SER A 43 10.90 2.68 -7.84
CA SER A 43 9.96 2.45 -6.74
C SER A 43 9.83 3.68 -5.87
N GLN A 44 8.80 3.69 -5.03
CA GLN A 44 8.63 4.66 -3.96
C GLN A 44 9.84 4.61 -3.00
N VAL A 45 10.31 5.78 -2.59
CA VAL A 45 11.42 5.89 -1.63
C VAL A 45 10.86 6.17 -0.24
N ARG A 46 11.30 5.41 0.76
CA ARG A 46 10.86 5.61 2.16
C ARG A 46 11.15 7.03 2.63
N GLY A 47 10.15 7.67 3.26
CA GLY A 47 10.29 9.01 3.83
C GLY A 47 10.21 10.15 2.82
N ILE A 48 9.85 9.86 1.56
CA ILE A 48 9.63 10.87 0.52
C ILE A 48 8.24 10.60 -0.06
N SER A 49 7.37 11.59 0.03
CA SER A 49 6.06 11.59 -0.63
C SER A 49 6.08 12.60 -1.76
N ILE A 50 5.60 12.20 -2.92
CA ILE A 50 5.38 13.09 -4.06
C ILE A 50 3.91 12.99 -4.43
N LYS A 51 3.31 14.11 -4.84
CA LYS A 51 1.90 14.20 -5.22
C LYS A 51 1.43 13.06 -6.13
N LEU A 52 2.23 12.67 -7.13
CA LEU A 52 1.91 11.55 -8.02
C LEU A 52 1.78 10.20 -7.28
N GLN A 53 2.62 9.96 -6.26
CA GLN A 53 2.55 8.75 -5.45
C GLN A 53 1.33 8.76 -4.53
N GLU A 54 0.94 9.92 -4.02
CA GLU A 54 -0.25 10.10 -3.19
C GLU A 54 -1.51 9.83 -4.03
N GLU A 55 -1.62 10.40 -5.22
CA GLU A 55 -2.73 10.15 -6.15
C GLU A 55 -2.83 8.67 -6.56
N GLU A 56 -1.70 8.01 -6.83
CA GLU A 56 -1.67 6.56 -7.13
C GLU A 56 -2.05 5.70 -5.91
N ARG A 57 -1.67 6.11 -4.70
CA ARG A 57 -2.11 5.42 -3.47
C ARG A 57 -3.61 5.57 -3.27
N GLU A 58 -4.16 6.78 -3.42
CA GLU A 58 -5.60 7.02 -3.31
C GLU A 58 -6.41 6.19 -4.31
N ARG A 59 -5.94 6.05 -5.56
CA ARG A 59 -6.63 5.18 -6.54
C ARG A 59 -6.60 3.70 -6.17
N ARG A 60 -5.51 3.22 -5.55
CA ARG A 60 -5.40 1.81 -5.12
C ARG A 60 -6.21 1.55 -3.86
N ASP A 61 -6.16 2.47 -2.90
CA ASP A 61 -6.88 2.33 -1.63
C ASP A 61 -8.39 2.42 -1.85
N ASN A 62 -8.85 3.22 -2.83
CA ASN A 62 -10.26 3.31 -3.23
C ASN A 62 -10.71 2.22 -4.20
N TYR A 63 -9.86 1.23 -4.52
CA TYR A 63 -10.25 0.15 -5.41
C TYR A 63 -11.27 -0.76 -4.73
N VAL A 64 -12.51 -0.72 -5.23
CA VAL A 64 -13.57 -1.66 -4.84
C VAL A 64 -13.78 -2.62 -6.01
N PRO A 65 -13.66 -3.95 -5.80
CA PRO A 65 -13.91 -4.93 -6.85
C PRO A 65 -15.39 -4.95 -7.24
N GLU A 66 -15.69 -5.38 -8.47
CA GLU A 66 -17.08 -5.48 -8.96
C GLU A 66 -17.91 -6.49 -8.16
N VAL A 67 -17.29 -7.59 -7.74
CA VAL A 67 -17.91 -8.62 -6.92
C VAL A 67 -17.30 -8.59 -5.53
N SER A 68 -18.15 -8.54 -4.50
CA SER A 68 -17.69 -8.59 -3.13
C SER A 68 -17.14 -9.99 -2.82
N ALA A 69 -15.95 -10.08 -2.22
CA ALA A 69 -15.40 -11.37 -1.79
C ALA A 69 -16.29 -12.09 -0.73
N LEU A 70 -17.18 -11.34 -0.08
CA LEU A 70 -18.17 -11.83 0.89
C LEU A 70 -19.45 -12.36 0.24
N GLU A 71 -19.73 -11.98 -1.00
CA GLU A 71 -20.89 -12.45 -1.74
C GLU A 71 -20.55 -13.83 -2.29
N GLN A 72 -20.70 -14.82 -1.42
CA GLN A 72 -20.54 -16.23 -1.74
C GLN A 72 -21.90 -16.91 -1.53
N ASP A 73 -22.32 -17.70 -2.51
CA ASP A 73 -23.58 -18.45 -2.44
C ASP A 73 -23.59 -19.49 -1.30
N ILE A 74 -22.39 -19.89 -0.84
CA ILE A 74 -22.19 -20.94 0.16
C ILE A 74 -21.26 -20.40 1.25
N ILE A 75 -21.73 -20.45 2.50
CA ILE A 75 -20.99 -20.10 3.71
C ILE A 75 -20.72 -21.38 4.48
N GLU A 76 -19.47 -21.83 4.46
CA GLU A 76 -19.03 -23.01 5.22
C GLU A 76 -18.82 -22.67 6.70
N VAL A 77 -19.44 -23.44 7.60
CA VAL A 77 -19.44 -23.20 9.05
C VAL A 77 -19.12 -24.49 9.81
N ASP A 78 -18.34 -24.38 10.88
CA ASP A 78 -18.05 -25.47 11.81
C ASP A 78 -19.26 -25.83 12.70
N GLN A 79 -19.27 -27.04 13.26
CA GLN A 79 -20.38 -27.49 14.11
C GLN A 79 -20.58 -26.62 15.38
N LEU A 80 -19.49 -26.12 15.96
CA LEU A 80 -19.55 -25.27 17.17
C LEU A 80 -20.19 -23.92 16.86
N THR A 81 -19.80 -23.29 15.76
CA THR A 81 -20.33 -22.00 15.31
C THR A 81 -21.77 -22.13 14.83
N MET A 82 -22.16 -23.25 14.24
CA MET A 82 -23.57 -23.54 13.92
C MET A 82 -24.46 -23.57 15.19
N ASN A 83 -23.97 -24.15 16.28
CA ASN A 83 -24.71 -24.16 17.55
C ASN A 83 -24.78 -22.77 18.19
N MET A 84 -23.72 -21.95 18.03
CA MET A 84 -23.74 -20.55 18.45
C MET A 84 -24.80 -19.74 17.68
N LEU A 85 -24.90 -19.90 16.36
CA LEU A 85 -25.92 -19.24 15.54
C LEU A 85 -27.35 -19.59 16.00
N LYS A 86 -27.57 -20.86 16.39
CA LYS A 86 -28.83 -21.34 17.02
C LYS A 86 -29.16 -20.64 18.31
N THR A 87 -28.18 -20.46 19.19
CA THR A 87 -28.39 -19.74 20.45
C THR A 87 -28.68 -18.24 20.26
N MET A 88 -28.21 -17.67 19.14
CA MET A 88 -28.41 -16.27 18.79
C MET A 88 -29.64 -16.02 17.91
N HIS A 89 -30.45 -17.05 17.65
CA HIS A 89 -31.62 -17.00 16.77
C HIS A 89 -31.31 -16.58 15.32
N LEU A 90 -30.11 -16.89 14.83
CA LEU A 90 -29.63 -16.59 13.46
C LEU A 90 -29.65 -17.84 12.55
N ASP A 91 -30.67 -18.68 12.72
CA ASP A 91 -30.74 -20.01 12.11
C ASP A 91 -31.12 -20.04 10.63
N SER A 92 -31.70 -18.96 10.12
CA SER A 92 -32.26 -18.88 8.78
C SER A 92 -31.39 -18.11 7.79
N ILE A 93 -30.08 -18.00 8.03
CA ILE A 93 -29.16 -17.37 7.07
C ILE A 93 -29.03 -18.31 5.86
N SER A 94 -29.35 -17.79 4.67
CA SER A 94 -29.24 -18.51 3.40
C SER A 94 -27.78 -18.85 3.09
N GLY A 95 -27.52 -20.06 2.60
CA GLY A 95 -26.20 -20.49 2.15
C GLY A 95 -25.32 -21.16 3.21
N LEU A 96 -25.78 -21.31 4.47
CA LEU A 96 -25.03 -22.02 5.51
C LEU A 96 -24.86 -23.52 5.19
N GLN A 97 -23.61 -24.00 5.14
CA GLN A 97 -23.27 -25.41 4.99
C GLN A 97 -22.27 -25.84 6.06
N LEU A 98 -22.43 -27.06 6.61
CA LEU A 98 -21.47 -27.62 7.55
C LEU A 98 -20.22 -28.09 6.81
N THR A 99 -19.05 -27.58 7.18
CA THR A 99 -17.79 -28.11 6.62
C THR A 99 -17.50 -29.48 7.23
N THR A 100 -17.24 -30.47 6.37
CA THR A 100 -16.85 -31.84 6.79
C THR A 100 -15.33 -32.00 6.92
N SER A 101 -14.59 -30.95 6.55
CA SER A 101 -13.13 -31.00 6.54
C SER A 101 -12.59 -30.72 7.94
N ALA A 102 -12.19 -31.78 8.65
CA ALA A 102 -11.39 -31.68 9.85
C ALA A 102 -10.03 -31.05 9.50
N ARG A 103 -9.95 -29.72 9.50
CA ARG A 103 -8.70 -28.98 9.34
C ARG A 103 -7.85 -29.30 10.57
N LYS A 104 -6.98 -30.31 10.46
CA LYS A 104 -6.01 -30.69 11.48
C LYS A 104 -5.25 -29.43 11.88
N TYR A 105 -5.58 -28.89 13.05
CA TYR A 105 -4.76 -27.89 13.72
C TYR A 105 -3.39 -28.52 13.93
N ARG A 106 -2.43 -28.15 13.09
CA ARG A 106 -1.03 -28.50 13.26
C ARG A 106 -0.52 -27.64 14.42
N ARG A 107 -0.70 -28.15 15.64
CA ARG A 107 -0.05 -27.63 16.84
C ARG A 107 1.45 -27.74 16.61
N ASN A 108 2.15 -26.62 16.65
CA ASN A 108 3.59 -26.58 16.91
C ASN A 108 3.83 -26.97 18.37
#